data_AF-A0A9D9GSZ1-F1
#
_entry.id   AF-A0A9D9GSZ1-F1
#
_cell.length_a   1.000
_cell.length_b   1.000
_cell.length_c   1.000
_cell.angle_alpha   90.00
_cell.angle_beta   90.00
_cell.angle_gamma   90.00
#
_symmetry.space_group_name_H-M   'P 1'
#
loop_
_entity.id
_entity.type
_entity.pdbx_description
1 polymer ?
#
loop_
_entity_poly.entity_id
_entity_poly.type
_entity_poly.pdbx_seq_one_letter_code
_entity_poly.pdbx_strand_id
1 'polypeptide(L)'
;MSEVKSYRKPFTPKVEANWWTKNPFYTRYMLREGTCLLGLFVSCEILLGIFLFAMCDLGAAEATAESAAPYMWWINSFVGNPIVMILNLIALAAVLFHAVTFFNMMPQAVRIFMNKNTTDLVPGSFIVIGLYAALAACTVVVLILAFASIP
;
A
#
# COMPACT_ATOMS: atom_id res chain seq x y z
N MET A 1 -40.45 -26.07 31.17
CA MET A 1 -40.18 -27.08 30.12
C MET A 1 -38.77 -27.61 30.37
N SER A 2 -38.58 -28.91 30.58
CA SER A 2 -37.25 -29.50 30.80
C SER A 2 -36.43 -29.39 29.51
N GLU A 3 -35.21 -28.87 29.57
CA GLU A 3 -34.32 -28.88 28.41
C GLU A 3 -34.09 -30.32 27.91
N VAL A 4 -34.37 -30.56 26.62
CA VAL A 4 -34.13 -31.85 26.00
C VAL A 4 -32.62 -32.02 25.80
N LYS A 5 -32.02 -32.97 26.50
CA LYS A 5 -30.57 -33.22 26.45
C LYS A 5 -30.18 -33.77 25.08
N SER A 6 -29.37 -33.03 24.31
CA SER A 6 -28.86 -33.47 23.01
C SER A 6 -27.65 -34.41 23.19
N TYR A 7 -27.74 -35.62 22.62
CA TYR A 7 -26.65 -36.63 22.63
C TYR A 7 -25.63 -36.45 21.50
N ARG A 8 -25.80 -35.44 20.63
CA ARG A 8 -24.85 -35.18 19.53
C ARG A 8 -23.49 -34.78 20.10
N LYS A 9 -22.42 -35.28 19.47
CA LYS A 9 -21.03 -34.87 19.72
C LYS A 9 -20.44 -34.26 18.44
N PRO A 10 -20.74 -32.98 18.14
CA PRO A 10 -20.19 -32.33 16.97
C PRO A 10 -18.66 -32.33 17.00
N PHE A 11 -18.05 -32.72 15.89
CA PHE A 11 -16.59 -32.68 15.74
C PHE A 11 -16.16 -31.27 15.32
N THR A 12 -15.21 -30.70 16.06
CA THR A 12 -14.59 -29.40 15.73
C THR A 12 -13.20 -29.65 15.12
N PRO A 13 -13.04 -29.51 13.80
CA PRO A 13 -11.73 -29.68 13.18
C PRO A 13 -10.75 -28.61 13.68
N LYS A 14 -9.47 -29.00 13.84
CA LYS A 14 -8.40 -28.07 14.22
C LYS A 14 -7.98 -27.24 13.00
N VAL A 15 -7.77 -25.94 13.19
CA VAL A 15 -7.18 -25.05 12.19
C VAL A 15 -5.73 -24.81 12.55
N GLU A 16 -4.82 -25.27 11.69
CA GLU A 16 -3.37 -25.13 11.89
C GLU A 16 -2.89 -23.72 11.48
N ALA A 17 -1.80 -23.21 12.05
CA ALA A 17 -1.28 -21.87 11.74
C ALA A 17 -0.87 -21.68 10.26
N ASN A 18 -0.47 -22.77 9.60
CA ASN A 18 -0.11 -22.81 8.18
C ASN A 18 -1.30 -23.17 7.26
N TRP A 19 -2.55 -23.04 7.72
CA TRP A 19 -3.74 -23.36 6.93
C TRP A 19 -3.73 -22.75 5.52
N TRP A 20 -3.14 -21.56 5.39
CA TRP A 20 -3.10 -20.79 4.15
C TRP A 20 -2.15 -21.37 3.10
N THR A 21 -1.19 -22.23 3.47
CA THR A 21 -0.28 -22.85 2.50
C THR A 21 -0.94 -23.99 1.71
N LYS A 22 -2.08 -24.50 2.20
CA LYS A 22 -2.78 -25.66 1.64
C LYS A 22 -3.58 -25.33 0.37
N ASN A 23 -3.84 -24.06 0.08
CA ASN A 23 -4.61 -23.64 -1.09
C ASN A 23 -3.95 -22.40 -1.75
N PRO A 24 -3.69 -22.43 -3.07
CA PRO A 24 -3.07 -21.29 -3.76
C PRO A 24 -3.86 -19.99 -3.65
N PHE A 25 -5.18 -20.05 -3.49
CA PHE A 25 -6.01 -18.87 -3.23
C PHE A 25 -5.65 -18.21 -1.88
N TYR A 26 -5.49 -19.01 -0.83
CA TYR A 26 -5.10 -18.50 0.49
C TYR A 26 -3.66 -18.01 0.52
N THR A 27 -2.75 -18.67 -0.20
CA THR A 27 -1.38 -18.17 -0.37
C THR A 27 -1.37 -16.79 -1.03
N ARG A 28 -2.14 -16.58 -2.11
CA ARG A 28 -2.24 -15.26 -2.77
C ARG A 28 -2.88 -14.21 -1.87
N TYR A 29 -3.87 -14.59 -1.07
CA TYR A 29 -4.45 -13.73 -0.04
C TYR A 29 -3.40 -13.29 0.98
N MET A 30 -2.64 -14.23 1.55
CA MET A 30 -1.59 -13.91 2.52
C MET A 30 -0.47 -13.07 1.89
N LEU A 31 -0.13 -13.31 0.62
CA LEU A 31 0.84 -12.48 -0.11
C LEU A 31 0.33 -11.04 -0.28
N ARG A 32 -0.97 -10.87 -0.59
CA ARG A 32 -1.62 -9.54 -0.67
C ARG A 32 -1.54 -8.82 0.68
N GLU A 33 -1.94 -9.47 1.76
CA GLU A 33 -1.86 -8.87 3.09
C GLU A 33 -0.41 -8.56 3.50
N GLY A 34 0.53 -9.42 3.11
CA GLY A 34 1.96 -9.24 3.38
C GLY A 34 2.58 -8.00 2.73
N THR A 35 1.95 -7.41 1.71
CA THR A 35 2.40 -6.12 1.13
C THR A 35 2.47 -5.00 2.19
N CYS A 36 1.73 -5.12 3.30
CA CYS A 36 1.76 -4.17 4.41
C CYS A 36 3.15 -4.01 5.06
N LEU A 37 3.97 -5.07 5.07
CA LEU A 37 5.32 -5.01 5.65
C LEU A 37 6.24 -4.10 4.83
N LEU A 38 6.13 -4.18 3.50
CA LEU A 38 6.87 -3.31 2.59
C LEU A 38 6.30 -1.88 2.61
N GLY A 39 4.98 -1.74 2.75
CA GLY A 39 4.35 -0.43 2.97
C GLY A 39 4.84 0.24 4.27
N LEU A 40 4.96 -0.52 5.36
CA LEU A 40 5.52 -0.03 6.62
C LEU A 40 6.99 0.36 6.46
N PHE A 41 7.80 -0.46 5.78
CA PHE A 41 9.20 -0.16 5.48
C PHE A 41 9.35 1.18 4.76
N VAL A 42 8.63 1.39 3.64
CA VAL A 42 8.67 2.65 2.87
C VAL A 42 8.18 3.83 3.72
N SER A 43 7.14 3.62 4.55
CA SER A 43 6.64 4.67 5.44
C SER A 43 7.71 5.11 6.46
N CYS A 44 8.42 4.15 7.07
CA CYS A 44 9.53 4.42 7.98
C CYS A 44 10.70 5.12 7.27
N GLU A 45 11.02 4.72 6.04
CA GLU A 45 12.06 5.36 5.23
C GLU A 45 11.74 6.84 4.94
N ILE A 46 10.51 7.13 4.54
CA ILE A 46 10.05 8.51 4.29
C ILE A 46 10.05 9.32 5.59
N LEU A 47 9.55 8.76 6.69
CA LEU A 47 9.56 9.43 8.00
C LEU A 47 10.98 9.75 8.47
N LEU A 48 11.93 8.85 8.25
CA LEU A 48 13.34 9.10 8.52
C LEU A 48 13.88 10.25 7.66
N GLY A 49 13.55 10.29 6.36
CA GLY A 49 13.93 11.37 5.46
C GLY A 49 13.37 12.73 5.90
N ILE A 50 12.09 12.78 6.28
CA ILE A 50 11.44 14.00 6.80
C ILE A 50 12.12 14.44 8.11
N PHE A 51 12.40 13.51 9.02
CA PHE A 51 13.06 13.81 10.29
C PHE A 51 14.46 14.39 10.07
N LEU A 52 15.26 13.79 9.18
CA LEU A 52 16.61 14.27 8.88
C LEU A 52 16.59 15.59 8.10
N PHE A 53 15.61 15.81 7.22
CA PHE A 53 15.39 17.09 6.58
C PHE A 53 15.04 18.19 7.59
N ALA A 54 14.20 17.90 8.58
CA ALA A 54 13.86 18.85 9.65
C ALA A 54 15.05 19.20 10.57
N MET A 55 16.11 18.38 10.57
CA MET A 55 17.37 18.68 11.28
C MET A 55 18.33 19.56 10.48
N CYS A 56 18.04 19.84 9.20
CA CYS A 56 18.83 20.76 8.38
C CYS A 56 18.59 22.22 8.80
N ASP A 57 19.57 23.08 8.55
CA ASP A 57 19.39 24.53 8.69
C ASP A 57 18.62 25.07 7.48
N LEU A 58 17.30 25.14 7.62
CA LEU A 58 16.38 25.65 6.60
C LEU A 58 16.41 27.19 6.48
N GLY A 59 17.09 27.89 7.39
CA GLY A 59 17.23 29.36 7.38
C GLY A 59 18.47 29.84 6.63
N ALA A 60 19.38 28.93 6.26
CA ALA A 60 20.56 29.25 5.49
C ALA A 60 20.17 29.79 4.10
N ALA A 61 20.89 30.82 3.63
CA ALA A 61 20.66 31.39 2.29
C ALA A 61 20.95 30.37 1.18
N GLU A 62 21.82 29.40 1.44
CA GLU A 62 22.20 28.34 0.50
C GLU A 62 22.30 26.98 1.22
N ALA A 63 21.93 25.92 0.50
CA ALA A 63 22.13 24.55 0.96
C ALA A 63 23.60 24.15 0.77
N THR A 64 24.32 24.05 1.89
CA THR A 64 25.73 23.63 1.93
C THR A 64 25.82 22.21 2.47
N ALA A 65 27.00 21.58 2.31
CA ALA A 65 27.25 20.26 2.89
C ALA A 65 27.05 20.23 4.41
N GLU A 66 27.29 21.36 5.11
CA GLU A 66 27.10 21.48 6.55
C GLU A 66 25.64 21.73 6.92
N SER A 67 24.97 22.69 6.26
CA SER A 67 23.56 23.01 6.55
C SER A 67 22.59 21.89 6.17
N ALA A 68 22.93 21.05 5.19
CA ALA A 68 22.12 19.92 4.72
C ALA A 68 22.64 18.54 5.14
N ALA A 69 23.70 18.45 5.97
CA ALA A 69 24.41 17.20 6.27
C ALA A 69 23.50 16.01 6.64
N PRO A 70 22.49 16.14 7.54
CA PRO A 70 21.66 15.01 7.94
C PRO A 70 20.84 14.43 6.78
N TYR A 71 20.22 15.30 5.97
CA TYR A 71 19.44 14.87 4.81
C TYR A 71 20.33 14.32 3.68
N MET A 72 21.51 14.89 3.48
CA MET A 72 22.47 14.37 2.49
C MET A 72 22.98 12.97 2.84
N TRP A 73 23.11 12.63 4.13
CA TRP A 73 23.38 11.26 4.56
C TRP A 73 22.23 10.31 4.19
N TRP A 74 20.97 10.72 4.42
CA TRP A 74 19.80 9.91 4.05
C TRP A 74 19.79 9.60 2.55
N ILE A 75 20.03 10.60 1.70
CA ILE A 75 20.10 10.40 0.24
C ILE A 75 21.30 9.50 -0.11
N ASN A 76 22.51 9.91 0.25
CA ASN A 76 23.73 9.32 -0.33
C ASN A 76 24.10 7.98 0.30
N SER A 77 23.88 7.83 1.60
CA SER A 77 24.36 6.67 2.36
C SER A 77 23.25 5.67 2.68
N PHE A 78 22.02 6.13 2.92
CA PHE A 78 20.90 5.23 3.21
C PHE A 78 20.14 4.83 1.94
N VAL A 79 19.46 5.77 1.27
CA VAL A 79 18.69 5.51 0.04
C VAL A 79 19.61 5.08 -1.11
N GLY A 80 20.80 5.68 -1.22
CA GLY A 80 21.82 5.33 -2.21
C GLY A 80 22.51 3.97 -1.97
N ASN A 81 22.22 3.28 -0.86
CA ASN A 81 22.74 1.94 -0.63
C ASN A 81 22.10 0.94 -1.61
N PRO A 82 22.88 0.14 -2.36
CA PRO A 82 22.34 -0.82 -3.33
C PRO A 82 21.31 -1.80 -2.74
N ILE A 83 21.47 -2.20 -1.48
CA ILE A 83 20.53 -3.11 -0.79
C ILE A 83 19.19 -2.40 -0.58
N VAL A 84 19.20 -1.14 -0.12
CA VAL A 84 18.00 -0.34 0.09
C VAL A 84 17.32 -0.04 -1.24
N MET A 85 18.08 0.25 -2.30
CA MET A 85 17.53 0.40 -3.65
C MET A 85 16.80 -0.85 -4.14
N ILE A 86 17.38 -2.05 -3.95
CA ILE A 86 16.72 -3.31 -4.30
C ILE A 86 15.44 -3.51 -3.47
N LEU A 87 15.49 -3.23 -2.17
CA LEU A 87 14.30 -3.30 -1.31
C LEU A 87 13.21 -2.33 -1.77
N ASN A 88 13.57 -1.13 -2.20
CA ASN A 88 12.63 -0.14 -2.74
C ASN A 88 12.04 -0.57 -4.08
N LEU A 89 12.79 -1.25 -4.95
CA LEU A 89 12.24 -1.86 -6.17
C LEU A 89 11.25 -2.99 -5.85
N ILE A 90 11.55 -3.81 -4.86
CA ILE A 90 10.63 -4.85 -4.36
C ILE A 90 9.37 -4.21 -3.75
N ALA A 91 9.54 -3.14 -2.97
CA ALA A 91 8.44 -2.39 -2.38
C ALA A 91 7.56 -1.74 -3.46
N LEU A 92 8.14 -1.19 -4.52
CA LEU A 92 7.41 -0.67 -5.67
C LEU A 92 6.56 -1.76 -6.33
N ALA A 93 7.16 -2.94 -6.61
CA ALA A 93 6.41 -4.07 -7.15
C ALA A 93 5.26 -4.50 -6.22
N ALA A 94 5.49 -4.51 -4.90
CA ALA A 94 4.47 -4.85 -3.91
C ALA A 94 3.35 -3.82 -3.83
N VAL A 95 3.64 -2.51 -3.92
CA VAL A 95 2.62 -1.45 -3.92
C VAL A 95 1.81 -1.46 -5.22
N LEU A 96 2.43 -1.76 -6.37
CA LEU A 96 1.70 -1.95 -7.62
C LEU A 96 0.77 -3.18 -7.55
N PHE A 97 1.26 -4.30 -7.01
CA PHE A 97 0.42 -5.48 -6.76
C PHE A 97 -0.72 -5.17 -5.78
N HIS A 98 -0.44 -4.41 -4.71
CA HIS A 98 -1.44 -3.93 -3.77
C HIS A 98 -2.51 -3.10 -4.48
N ALA A 99 -2.13 -2.10 -5.29
CA ALA A 99 -3.06 -1.26 -6.04
C ALA A 99 -3.99 -2.09 -6.95
N VAL A 100 -3.44 -3.05 -7.70
CA VAL A 100 -4.24 -3.92 -8.58
C VAL A 100 -5.27 -4.72 -7.78
N THR A 101 -4.87 -5.34 -6.67
CA THR A 101 -5.80 -6.13 -5.84
C THR A 101 -6.83 -5.26 -5.12
N PHE A 102 -6.43 -4.07 -4.64
CA PHE A 102 -7.31 -3.10 -4.00
C PHE A 102 -8.36 -2.57 -4.97
N PHE A 103 -7.98 -2.18 -6.19
CA PHE A 103 -8.91 -1.69 -7.20
C PHE A 103 -9.93 -2.76 -7.60
N ASN A 104 -9.51 -4.02 -7.74
CA ASN A 104 -10.42 -5.12 -8.05
C ASN A 104 -11.41 -5.44 -6.91
N MET A 105 -11.08 -5.10 -5.65
CA MET A 105 -11.99 -5.28 -4.51
C MET A 105 -12.94 -4.11 -4.30
N MET A 106 -12.58 -2.90 -4.76
CA MET A 106 -13.36 -1.68 -4.55
C MET A 106 -14.85 -1.77 -4.96
N PRO A 107 -15.22 -2.41 -6.09
CA PRO A 107 -16.63 -2.56 -6.45
C PRO A 107 -17.48 -3.31 -5.42
N GLN A 108 -16.87 -4.11 -4.55
CA GLN A 108 -17.57 -4.85 -3.50
C GLN A 108 -17.88 -3.97 -2.28
N ALA A 109 -17.05 -2.95 -2.04
CA ALA A 109 -17.20 -2.00 -0.92
C ALA A 109 -18.09 -0.80 -1.29
N VAL A 110 -18.18 -0.45 -2.57
CA VAL A 110 -18.87 0.75 -3.05
C VAL A 110 -20.13 0.35 -3.84
N ARG A 111 -21.31 0.66 -3.31
CA ARG A 111 -22.60 0.37 -3.95
C ARG A 111 -23.21 1.65 -4.50
N ILE A 112 -23.05 1.88 -5.81
CA ILE A 112 -23.64 3.03 -6.51
C ILE A 112 -24.82 2.52 -7.34
N PHE A 113 -26.03 2.98 -7.00
CA PHE A 113 -27.24 2.64 -7.75
C PHE A 113 -27.35 3.49 -9.02
N MET A 114 -27.69 2.85 -10.14
CA MET A 114 -27.82 3.55 -11.44
C MET A 114 -29.06 4.45 -11.50
N ASN A 115 -30.10 4.13 -10.72
CA ASN A 115 -31.30 4.93 -10.62
C ASN A 115 -31.98 4.73 -9.26
N LYS A 116 -33.02 5.53 -8.99
CA LYS A 116 -33.77 5.51 -7.72
C LYS A 116 -34.86 4.42 -7.63
N ASN A 117 -35.17 3.75 -8.73
CA ASN A 117 -36.32 2.87 -8.88
C ASN A 117 -35.94 1.38 -9.03
N THR A 118 -34.66 1.06 -9.28
CA THR A 118 -34.15 -0.31 -9.42
C THR A 118 -32.96 -0.52 -8.49
N THR A 119 -32.63 -1.78 -8.24
CA THR A 119 -31.47 -2.18 -7.43
C THR A 119 -30.21 -2.39 -8.27
N ASP A 120 -30.20 -1.91 -9.53
CA ASP A 120 -29.09 -2.11 -10.44
C ASP A 120 -27.91 -1.24 -10.02
N LEU A 121 -26.76 -1.88 -9.85
CA LEU A 121 -25.52 -1.21 -9.51
C LEU A 121 -24.76 -0.79 -10.77
N VAL A 122 -24.03 0.31 -10.66
CA VAL A 122 -23.04 0.69 -11.68
C VAL A 122 -22.07 -0.49 -11.89
N PRO A 123 -21.76 -0.88 -13.14
CA PRO A 123 -20.81 -1.96 -13.39
C PRO A 123 -19.47 -1.68 -12.71
N GLY A 124 -18.93 -2.67 -11.99
CA GLY A 124 -17.68 -2.52 -11.24
C GLY A 124 -16.49 -2.08 -12.09
N SER A 125 -16.51 -2.34 -13.40
CA SER A 125 -15.51 -1.86 -14.35
C SER A 125 -15.39 -0.33 -14.36
N PHE A 126 -16.49 0.42 -14.20
CA PHE A 126 -16.41 1.89 -14.13
C PHE A 126 -15.64 2.36 -12.90
N ILE A 127 -15.83 1.70 -11.75
CA ILE A 127 -15.10 1.99 -10.51
C ILE A 127 -13.61 1.68 -10.70
N VAL A 128 -13.29 0.50 -11.24
CA VAL A 128 -11.91 0.07 -11.48
C VAL A 128 -11.20 0.99 -12.48
N ILE A 129 -11.83 1.32 -13.61
CA ILE A 129 -11.28 2.22 -14.62
C ILE A 129 -11.06 3.61 -14.02
N GLY A 130 -12.01 4.11 -13.23
CA GLY A 130 -11.88 5.40 -12.55
C GLY A 130 -10.68 5.45 -11.61
N LEU A 131 -10.44 4.37 -10.85
CA LEU A 131 -9.27 4.27 -9.96
C LEU A 131 -7.95 4.23 -10.72
N TYR A 132 -7.87 3.50 -11.83
CA TYR A 132 -6.67 3.51 -12.68
C TYR A 132 -6.45 4.87 -13.37
N ALA A 133 -7.52 5.53 -13.83
CA ALA A 133 -7.43 6.86 -14.41
C ALA A 133 -6.93 7.88 -13.36
N ALA A 134 -7.45 7.80 -12.13
CA ALA A 134 -6.98 8.64 -11.02
C ALA A 134 -5.51 8.34 -10.67
N LEU A 135 -5.10 7.07 -10.60
CA LEU A 135 -3.71 6.69 -10.37
C LEU A 135 -2.78 7.30 -11.43
N ALA A 136 -3.12 7.14 -12.72
CA ALA A 136 -2.35 7.69 -13.83
C ALA A 136 -2.25 9.22 -13.77
N ALA A 137 -3.39 9.90 -13.56
CA ALA A 137 -3.43 11.36 -13.44
C ALA A 137 -2.59 11.86 -12.26
N CYS A 138 -2.76 11.28 -11.07
CA CYS A 138 -1.96 11.64 -9.89
C CYS A 138 -0.47 11.41 -10.13
N THR A 139 -0.10 10.31 -10.79
CA THR A 139 1.31 10.00 -11.11
C THR A 139 1.90 11.08 -12.01
N VAL A 140 1.20 11.46 -13.07
CA VAL A 140 1.63 12.54 -13.99
C VAL A 140 1.76 13.87 -13.25
N VAL A 141 0.76 14.25 -12.44
CA VAL A 141 0.80 15.51 -11.68
C VAL A 141 1.98 15.53 -10.71
N VAL A 142 2.21 14.45 -9.96
CA VAL A 142 3.33 14.35 -9.02
C VAL A 142 4.66 14.45 -9.74
N LEU A 143 4.84 13.77 -10.88
CA LEU A 143 6.06 13.87 -11.67
C LEU A 143 6.28 15.27 -12.26
N ILE A 144 5.22 15.93 -12.74
CA ILE A 144 5.34 17.31 -13.20
C ILE A 144 5.79 18.20 -12.05
N LEU A 145 5.12 18.16 -10.90
CA LEU A 145 5.46 19.03 -9.76
C LEU A 145 6.86 18.75 -9.21
N ALA A 146 7.27 17.48 -9.16
CA ALA A 146 8.59 17.08 -8.66
C ALA A 146 9.73 17.54 -9.57
N PHE A 147 9.51 17.61 -10.89
CA PHE A 147 10.56 17.92 -11.86
C PHE A 147 10.41 19.30 -12.53
N ALA A 148 9.31 20.03 -12.29
CA ALA A 148 9.05 21.35 -12.90
C ALA A 148 10.06 22.44 -12.50
N SER A 149 10.78 22.25 -11.39
CA SER A 149 11.76 23.19 -10.85
C SER A 149 13.21 22.80 -11.11
N ILE A 150 13.43 21.67 -11.80
CA ILE A 150 14.78 21.25 -12.19
C ILE A 150 15.19 22.07 -13.42
N PRO A 151 16.34 22.76 -13.39
CA PRO A 151 16.82 23.59 -14.49
C PRO A 151 17.14 22.80 -15.76
#